data_AF-A0AAN8AWI3-F1
#
_entry.id   AF-A0AAN8AWI3-F1
#
_cell.length_a   1.000
_cell.length_b   1.000
_cell.length_c   1.000
_cell.angle_alpha   90.00
_cell.angle_beta   90.00
_cell.angle_gamma   90.00
#
_symmetry.space_group_name_H-M   'P 1'
#
loop_
_entity.id
_entity.type
_entity.pdbx_description
1 polymer ?
#
loop_
_entity_poly.entity_id
_entity_poly.type
_entity_poly.pdbx_seq_one_letter_code
_entity_poly.pdbx_strand_id
1 'polypeptide(L)'
;MSSWATCGMRPANQDAPCQDPTTHRGEEEEHEPAEETDAVSGFLPVEEREQVGRLCKQLIDGGRIHFLQQRGFNSKLTRYVSSQVTLENILLTAVP
;
A
#
# COMPACT_ATOMS: atom_id res chain seq x y z
N MET A 1 -5.74 -2.65 -0.14
CA MET A 1 -6.83 -1.78 -0.65
C MET A 1 -6.47 -0.30 -0.74
N SER A 2 -5.68 0.31 0.17
CA SER A 2 -5.11 1.66 -0.04
C SER A 2 -3.65 1.65 -0.52
N SER A 3 -3.09 0.45 -0.75
CA SER A 3 -1.67 0.23 -1.05
C SER A 3 -1.25 0.99 -2.32
N TRP A 4 -2.08 1.05 -3.36
CA TRP A 4 -1.81 1.89 -4.54
C TRP A 4 -1.52 3.34 -4.19
N ALA A 5 -2.33 3.94 -3.32
CA ALA A 5 -2.22 5.36 -3.00
C ALA A 5 -1.02 5.66 -2.07
N THR A 6 -0.53 4.66 -1.33
CA THR A 6 0.61 4.79 -0.41
C THR A 6 1.84 3.98 -0.85
N CYS A 7 1.85 3.34 -2.01
CA CYS A 7 3.06 2.79 -2.59
C CYS A 7 3.75 3.97 -3.27
N GLY A 8 4.69 4.58 -2.56
CA GLY A 8 5.53 5.64 -3.10
C GLY A 8 6.08 5.16 -4.44
N MET A 9 5.59 5.76 -5.53
CA MET A 9 6.14 5.49 -6.84
C MET A 9 7.56 6.01 -6.77
N ARG A 10 8.55 5.10 -6.74
CA ARG A 10 9.94 5.50 -6.95
C ARG A 10 9.94 6.29 -8.27
N PRO A 11 10.58 7.46 -8.33
CA PRO A 11 10.69 8.18 -9.59
C PRO A 11 11.33 7.23 -10.60
N ALA A 12 10.56 6.81 -11.60
CA ALA A 12 11.07 6.08 -12.74
C ALA A 12 11.85 7.08 -13.59
N ASN A 13 13.06 7.44 -13.16
CA ASN A 13 14.15 7.97 -13.99
C ASN A 13 15.34 8.38 -13.12
N GLN A 14 16.33 7.50 -13.01
CA GLN A 14 17.73 7.79 -13.34
C GLN A 14 18.57 6.50 -13.27
N ASP A 15 19.11 6.15 -14.45
CA ASP A 15 20.20 5.22 -14.76
C ASP A 15 20.06 3.72 -14.46
N ALA A 16 19.72 2.95 -15.51
CA ALA A 16 20.22 1.59 -15.70
C ALA A 16 20.78 1.48 -17.15
N PRO A 17 22.07 1.17 -17.36
CA PRO A 17 22.61 0.91 -18.68
C PRO A 17 22.27 -0.50 -19.16
N CYS A 18 22.12 -0.64 -20.48
CA CYS A 18 21.81 -1.85 -21.25
C CYS A 18 22.61 -3.11 -20.85
N GLN A 19 21.97 -4.30 -20.90
CA GLN A 19 22.26 -5.42 -21.83
C GLN A 19 21.57 -6.76 -21.41
N ASP A 20 20.88 -7.37 -22.38
CA ASP A 20 20.36 -8.77 -22.46
C ASP A 20 21.47 -9.86 -22.42
N PRO A 21 21.19 -11.19 -22.55
CA PRO A 21 20.03 -12.05 -22.22
C PRO A 21 20.46 -13.32 -21.42
N THR A 22 19.52 -14.25 -21.17
CA THR A 22 19.67 -15.66 -20.75
C THR A 22 19.57 -16.00 -19.26
N THR A 23 18.41 -16.53 -18.83
CA THR A 23 18.22 -17.96 -18.52
C THR A 23 16.76 -18.22 -18.12
N HIS A 24 16.07 -19.04 -18.92
CA HIS A 24 14.72 -19.56 -18.68
C HIS A 24 14.73 -20.61 -17.57
N ARG A 25 13.88 -20.49 -16.54
CA ARG A 25 13.28 -21.56 -15.70
C ARG A 25 12.42 -20.86 -14.63
N GLY A 26 11.11 -20.64 -14.83
CA GLY A 26 10.07 -21.62 -15.06
C GLY A 26 9.16 -21.60 -13.83
N GLU A 27 8.10 -20.79 -13.88
CA GLU A 27 6.82 -20.92 -13.16
C GLU A 27 5.92 -19.77 -13.66
N GLU A 28 4.97 -20.14 -14.51
CA GLU A 28 4.00 -19.26 -15.15
C GLU A 28 2.92 -18.89 -14.14
N GLU A 29 3.10 -17.77 -13.44
CA GLU A 29 1.95 -17.00 -12.96
C GLU A 29 1.66 -15.94 -14.02
N GLU A 30 0.68 -16.20 -14.90
CA GLU A 30 0.03 -15.18 -15.72
C GLU A 30 -0.67 -14.18 -14.79
N HIS A 31 0.10 -13.27 -14.21
CA HIS A 31 -0.43 -12.03 -13.69
C HIS A 31 -0.60 -11.11 -14.91
N GLU A 32 -1.80 -11.12 -15.49
CA GLU A 32 -2.26 -10.06 -16.39
C GLU A 32 -1.77 -8.72 -15.83
N PRO A 33 -1.06 -7.89 -16.62
CA PRO A 33 -0.67 -6.57 -16.15
C PRO A 33 -1.97 -5.85 -15.82
N ALA A 34 -2.17 -5.55 -14.53
CA ALA A 34 -3.28 -4.72 -14.09
C ALA A 34 -3.11 -3.32 -14.71
N GLU A 35 -3.60 -3.16 -15.93
CA GLU A 35 -3.74 -1.89 -16.66
C GLU A 35 -4.70 -0.92 -15.94
N GLU A 36 -5.20 -1.30 -14.76
CA GLU A 36 -5.96 -0.39 -13.94
C GLU A 36 -5.06 0.66 -13.29
N THR A 37 -3.74 0.45 -13.19
CA THR A 37 -2.85 1.32 -12.39
C THR A 37 -2.64 2.76 -12.87
N ASP A 38 -2.98 3.09 -14.12
CA ASP A 38 -2.57 4.38 -14.69
C ASP A 38 -3.63 5.51 -14.62
N ALA A 39 -4.92 5.16 -14.54
CA ALA A 39 -5.99 6.16 -14.63
C ALA A 39 -6.01 7.16 -13.45
N VAL A 40 -5.59 6.71 -12.26
CA VAL A 40 -5.55 7.56 -11.06
C VAL A 40 -4.22 8.31 -10.92
N SER A 41 -3.12 7.78 -11.51
CA SER A 41 -1.81 8.46 -11.49
C SER A 41 -1.84 9.80 -12.20
N GLY A 42 -2.64 9.94 -13.27
CA GLY A 42 -2.76 11.18 -14.03
C GLY A 42 -3.70 12.23 -13.43
N PHE A 43 -4.53 11.87 -12.43
CA PHE A 43 -5.64 12.72 -11.98
C PHE A 43 -5.31 13.58 -10.76
N LEU A 44 -4.43 13.11 -9.87
CA LEU A 44 -4.04 13.81 -8.65
C LEU A 44 -2.51 13.85 -8.52
N PRO A 45 -1.93 14.97 -8.03
CA PRO A 45 -0.53 15.00 -7.61
C PRO A 45 -0.22 13.86 -6.64
N VAL A 46 1.02 13.39 -6.64
CA VAL A 46 1.46 12.25 -5.83
C VAL A 46 1.14 12.47 -4.35
N GLU A 47 1.41 13.67 -3.83
CA GLU A 47 1.16 14.04 -2.44
C GLU A 47 -0.32 14.00 -2.07
N GLU A 48 -1.19 14.45 -2.99
CA GLU A 48 -2.64 14.46 -2.80
C GLU A 48 -3.20 13.04 -2.85
N ARG A 49 -2.75 12.23 -3.80
CA ARG A 49 -3.11 10.81 -3.89
C ARG A 49 -2.71 10.07 -2.61
N GLU A 50 -1.50 10.31 -2.11
CA GLU A 50 -1.07 9.75 -0.83
C GLU A 50 -1.94 10.20 0.34
N GLN A 51 -2.31 11.48 0.38
CA GLN A 51 -3.17 12.00 1.43
C GLN A 51 -4.55 11.34 1.40
N VAL A 52 -5.15 11.21 0.22
CA VAL A 52 -6.41 10.48 0.03
C VAL A 52 -6.27 9.03 0.47
N GLY A 53 -5.19 8.35 0.06
CA GLY A 53 -4.87 6.99 0.49
C GLY A 53 -4.83 6.82 2.00
N ARG A 54 -4.18 7.76 2.70
CA ARG A 54 -4.11 7.79 4.17
C ARG A 54 -5.49 7.95 4.79
N LEU A 55 -6.33 8.85 4.27
CA LEU A 55 -7.70 9.06 4.77
C LEU A 55 -8.57 7.82 4.57
N CYS A 56 -8.54 7.20 3.38
CA CYS A 56 -9.27 5.96 3.11
C CYS A 56 -8.84 4.83 4.07
N LYS A 57 -7.53 4.73 4.33
CA LYS A 57 -6.98 3.74 5.27
C LYS A 57 -7.49 3.96 6.69
N GLN A 58 -7.49 5.20 7.17
CA GLN A 58 -8.03 5.56 8.48
C GLN A 58 -9.51 5.21 8.62
N LEU A 59 -10.32 5.48 7.59
CA LEU A 59 -11.75 5.13 7.58
C LEU A 59 -11.96 3.61 7.74
N ILE A 60 -11.25 2.82 6.93
CA ILE A 60 -11.34 1.35 6.99
C ILE A 60 -10.89 0.82 8.36
N ASP A 61 -9.79 1.35 8.90
CA ASP A 61 -9.28 0.91 10.19
C ASP A 61 -10.23 1.30 11.34
N GLY A 62 -10.94 2.43 11.25
CA GLY A 62 -12.01 2.79 12.18
C GLY A 62 -13.14 1.75 12.20
N GLY A 63 -13.59 1.29 11.02
CA GLY A 63 -14.59 0.23 10.91
C GLY A 63 -14.11 -1.10 11.51
N ARG A 64 -12.83 -1.46 11.30
CA ARG A 64 -12.22 -2.67 11.88
C ARG A 64 -12.16 -2.62 13.40
N ILE A 65 -11.72 -1.49 13.97
CA ILE A 65 -11.71 -1.29 15.42
C ILE A 65 -13.11 -1.45 15.99
N HIS A 66 -14.10 -0.76 15.40
CA HIS A 66 -15.48 -0.81 15.86
C HIS A 66 -16.03 -2.24 15.85
N PHE A 67 -15.82 -2.98 14.75
CA PHE A 67 -16.23 -4.39 14.66
C PHE A 67 -15.60 -5.25 15.75
N LEU A 68 -14.29 -5.13 15.99
CA LEU A 68 -13.59 -5.92 16.99
C LEU A 68 -14.04 -5.59 18.42
N GLN A 69 -14.27 -4.31 18.71
CA GLN A 69 -14.82 -3.87 19.99
C GLN A 69 -16.23 -4.43 20.24
N GLN A 70 -17.09 -4.46 19.21
CA GLN A 70 -18.40 -5.11 19.30
C GLN A 70 -18.33 -6.61 19.59
N ARG A 71 -17.19 -7.25 19.29
CA ARG A 71 -16.91 -8.67 19.58
C ARG A 71 -16.24 -8.89 20.94
N GLY A 72 -16.05 -7.84 21.74
CA GLY A 72 -15.47 -7.91 23.08
C GLY A 72 -13.96 -7.71 23.15
N PHE A 73 -13.29 -7.43 22.03
CA PHE A 73 -11.83 -7.24 22.02
C PHE A 73 -11.43 -5.81 22.37
N ASN A 74 -10.38 -5.66 23.18
CA ASN A 74 -9.65 -4.40 23.30
C ASN A 74 -8.81 -4.18 22.04
N SER A 75 -9.24 -3.22 21.21
CA SER A 75 -8.63 -2.98 19.89
C SER A 75 -7.99 -1.61 19.78
N LYS A 76 -6.79 -1.54 19.17
CA LYS A 76 -6.00 -0.31 19.06
C LYS A 76 -5.16 -0.28 17.78
N LEU A 77 -5.02 0.92 17.20
CA LEU A 77 -4.00 1.20 16.18
C LEU A 77 -2.74 1.76 16.84
N THR A 78 -1.58 1.20 16.50
CA THR A 78 -0.27 1.64 17.01
C THR A 78 0.70 1.82 15.87
N ARG A 79 1.39 2.97 15.83
CA ARG A 79 2.53 3.17 14.93
C ARG A 79 3.73 2.39 15.45
N TYR A 80 4.24 1.44 14.67
CA TYR A 80 5.39 0.62 15.08
C TYR A 80 6.72 1.12 14.52
N VAL A 81 6.71 1.95 13.48
CA VAL A 81 7.91 2.53 12.89
C VAL A 81 7.63 3.91 12.28
N SER A 82 8.68 4.70 12.04
CA SER A 82 8.57 5.95 11.28
C SER A 82 8.05 5.70 9.86
N SER A 83 7.23 6.61 9.34
CA SER A 83 6.79 6.56 7.94
C SER A 83 7.93 6.70 6.93
N GLN A 84 9.10 7.18 7.39
CA GLN A 84 10.33 7.25 6.59
C GLN A 84 10.92 5.87 6.29
N VAL A 85 10.56 4.84 7.07
CA VAL A 85 11.02 3.46 6.85
C VAL A 85 10.05 2.72 5.93
N THR A 86 8.76 2.79 6.23
CA THR A 86 7.69 2.21 5.41
C THR A 86 6.40 2.99 5.60
N LEU A 87 5.58 3.05 4.54
CA LEU A 87 4.25 3.63 4.58
C LEU A 87 3.22 2.69 5.25
N GLU A 88 3.56 1.40 5.40
CA GLU A 88 2.76 0.42 6.14
C GLU A 88 3.08 0.39 7.64
N ASN A 89 3.14 1.54 8.29
CA ASN A 89 3.70 1.68 9.64
C ASN A 89 2.69 1.61 10.81
N ILE A 90 1.44 1.21 10.54
CA ILE A 90 0.36 1.13 11.54
C ILE A 90 -0.06 -0.33 11.73
N LEU A 91 -0.02 -0.80 12.98
CA LEU A 91 -0.50 -2.12 13.40
C LEU A 91 -1.86 -2.00 14.09
N LEU A 92 -2.81 -2.86 13.73
CA LEU A 92 -4.05 -3.10 14.47
C LEU A 92 -3.85 -4.27 15.42
N THR A 93 -4.02 -4.06 16.71
CA THR A 93 -4.03 -5.11 17.74
C THR A 93 -5.45 -5.34 18.25
N ALA A 94 -5.78 -6.59 18.60
CA ALA A 94 -7.02 -6.98 19.26
C ALA A 94 -6.71 -8.01 20.34
N VAL A 95 -6.99 -7.67 21.60
CA VAL A 95 -6.73 -8.54 22.77
C VAL A 95 -8.07 -8.97 23.36
N PRO A 96 -8.26 -10.27 23.72
CA PRO A 96 -9.47 -10.75 24.37
C PRO A 96 -9.80 -10.05 25.69
#